data_AF-A0AA94F240-F1
#
_entry.id   AF-A0AA94F240-F1
#
_cell.length_a   1.000
_cell.length_b   1.000
_cell.length_c   1.000
_cell.angle_alpha   90.00
_cell.angle_beta   90.00
_cell.angle_gamma   90.00
#
_symmetry.space_group_name_H-M   'P 1'
#
loop_
_entity.id
_entity.type
_entity.pdbx_description
1 polymer ?
#
loop_
_entity_poly.entity_id
_entity_poly.type
_entity_poly.pdbx_seq_one_letter_code
_entity_poly.pdbx_strand_id
1 'polypeptide(L)'
;MKYFVIGLFVFVIAIFICAFNIILLKKEIFYNYICKEKKISNFDYLMDFDGNWLFKEIDMNDIPEDERNEKSLLEKLDRILKLKKILYVLLFLSLIFLISVKVMKIV
;
A
#
# COMPACT_ATOMS: atom_id res chain seq x y z
N MET A 1 29.93 4.47 1.69
CA MET A 1 28.88 4.78 2.69
C MET A 1 27.84 5.81 2.23
N LYS A 2 28.20 7.07 1.88
CA LYS A 2 27.19 8.13 1.59
C LYS A 2 26.13 7.75 0.54
N TYR A 3 26.56 7.25 -0.62
CA TYR A 3 25.63 6.81 -1.69
C TYR A 3 24.77 5.59 -1.31
N PHE A 4 25.30 4.70 -0.46
CA PHE A 4 24.57 3.54 0.04
C PHE A 4 23.43 3.96 0.97
N VAL A 5 23.71 4.86 1.93
CA VAL A 5 22.70 5.40 2.85
C VAL A 5 21.61 6.15 2.07
N ILE A 6 21.99 6.93 1.06
CA ILE A 6 21.05 7.62 0.17
C ILE A 6 20.18 6.61 -0.59
N GLY A 7 20.78 5.57 -1.17
CA GLY A 7 20.05 4.51 -1.88
C GLY A 7 19.05 3.79 -0.98
N LEU A 8 19.46 3.41 0.23
CA LEU A 8 18.59 2.76 1.21
C LEU A 8 17.43 3.69 1.62
N PHE A 9 17.71 4.97 1.83
CA PHE A 9 16.69 5.97 2.17
C PHE A 9 15.64 6.09 1.06
N VAL A 10 16.05 6.09 -0.21
CA VAL A 10 15.13 6.10 -1.36
C VAL A 10 14.24 4.85 -1.38
N PHE A 11 14.80 3.66 -1.14
CA PHE A 11 14.00 2.42 -1.04
C PHE A 11 12.98 2.47 0.08
N VAL A 12 13.37 2.93 1.28
CA VAL A 12 12.46 3.05 2.42
C VAL A 12 11.31 4.00 2.11
N ILE A 13 11.60 5.17 1.53
CA ILE A 13 10.58 6.13 1.12
C ILE A 13 9.65 5.53 0.06
N ALA A 14 10.19 4.85 -0.96
CA ALA A 14 9.38 4.26 -2.01
C ALA A 14 8.44 3.17 -1.48
N ILE A 15 8.95 2.31 -0.59
CA ILE A 15 8.16 1.29 0.11
C ILE A 15 7.07 1.96 0.96
N PHE A 16 7.41 2.99 1.72
CA PHE A 16 6.46 3.72 2.55
C PHE A 16 5.34 4.36 1.71
N ILE A 17 5.67 5.08 0.64
CA ILE A 17 4.70 5.68 -0.27
C ILE A 17 3.79 4.61 -0.87
N CYS A 18 4.35 3.47 -1.29
CA CYS A 18 3.57 2.41 -1.91
C CYS A 18 2.59 1.78 -0.91
N ALA A 19 3.06 1.43 0.30
CA ALA A 19 2.21 0.90 1.37
C ALA A 19 1.13 1.91 1.79
N PHE A 20 1.49 3.19 1.88
CA PHE A 20 0.58 4.27 2.22
C PHE A 20 -0.56 4.38 1.20
N ASN A 21 -0.25 4.39 -0.09
CA ASN A 21 -1.28 4.42 -1.15
C ASN A 21 -2.21 3.20 -1.12
N ILE A 22 -1.68 2.00 -0.83
CA ILE A 22 -2.51 0.79 -0.70
C ILE A 22 -3.51 0.94 0.44
N ILE A 23 -3.03 1.41 1.61
CA ILE A 23 -3.88 1.60 2.79
C ILE A 23 -4.96 2.65 2.51
N LEU A 24 -4.59 3.77 1.88
CA LEU A 24 -5.56 4.79 1.49
C LEU A 24 -6.62 4.19 0.56
N LEU A 25 -6.26 3.55 -0.54
CA LEU A 25 -7.25 2.99 -1.46
C LEU A 25 -8.19 1.97 -0.79
N LYS A 26 -7.66 1.13 0.11
CA LYS A 26 -8.49 0.17 0.86
C LYS A 26 -9.46 0.84 1.82
N LYS A 27 -9.00 1.86 2.56
CA LYS A 27 -9.90 2.65 3.41
C LYS A 27 -10.99 3.32 2.57
N GLU A 28 -10.64 3.78 1.37
CA GLU A 28 -11.57 4.47 0.47
C GLU A 28 -12.70 3.53 0.09
N ILE A 29 -12.33 2.31 -0.31
CA ILE A 29 -13.29 1.29 -0.67
C ILE A 29 -14.14 0.93 0.56
N PHE A 30 -13.52 0.72 1.71
CA PHE A 30 -14.24 0.32 2.92
C PHE A 30 -15.27 1.36 3.36
N TYR A 31 -14.91 2.64 3.42
CA TYR A 31 -15.84 3.68 3.91
C TYR A 31 -16.86 4.12 2.86
N ASN A 32 -16.55 4.00 1.56
CA ASN A 32 -17.51 4.35 0.51
C ASN A 32 -18.48 3.22 0.17
N TYR A 33 -18.09 1.95 0.34
CA TYR A 33 -18.89 0.81 -0.13
C TYR A 33 -19.42 -0.07 1.02
N ILE A 34 -18.63 -0.26 2.09
CA ILE A 34 -18.99 -1.18 3.19
C ILE A 34 -19.61 -0.44 4.38
N CYS A 35 -19.02 0.69 4.80
CA CYS A 35 -19.41 1.42 6.01
C CYS A 35 -19.74 2.89 5.70
N LYS A 36 -20.77 3.11 4.87
CA LYS A 36 -21.22 4.44 4.40
C LYS A 36 -21.67 5.39 5.51
N GLU A 37 -22.14 4.84 6.63
CA GLU A 37 -22.63 5.63 7.76
C GLU A 37 -21.50 6.40 8.48
N LYS A 38 -20.27 5.91 8.41
CA LYS A 38 -19.12 6.53 9.06
C LYS A 38 -18.50 7.56 8.11
N LYS A 39 -18.97 8.81 8.19
CA LYS A 39 -18.32 9.95 7.53
C LYS A 39 -16.97 10.23 8.19
N ILE A 40 -15.92 9.69 7.60
CA ILE A 40 -14.55 9.94 8.02
C ILE A 40 -14.05 11.21 7.37
N SER A 41 -13.50 12.12 8.17
CA SER A 41 -12.85 13.31 7.63
C SER A 41 -11.52 12.93 6.97
N ASN A 42 -11.03 13.74 6.03
CA ASN A 42 -9.70 13.54 5.45
C ASN A 42 -8.59 13.46 6.52
N PHE A 43 -8.80 14.10 7.67
CA PHE A 43 -7.88 14.07 8.79
C PHE A 43 -7.88 12.70 9.48
N ASP A 44 -9.05 12.17 9.84
CA ASP A 44 -9.18 10.84 10.46
C ASP A 44 -8.66 9.74 9.53
N TYR A 45 -8.83 9.94 8.22
CA TYR A 45 -8.35 9.04 7.19
C TYR A 45 -6.82 8.89 7.17
N LEU A 46 -6.11 10.00 7.40
CA LEU A 46 -4.65 10.09 7.43
C LEU A 46 -4.08 9.74 8.82
N MET A 47 -4.76 10.14 9.89
CA MET A 47 -4.27 9.99 11.28
C MET A 47 -4.44 8.56 11.81
N ASP A 48 -5.49 7.83 11.41
CA ASP A 48 -5.67 6.42 11.78
C ASP A 48 -4.84 5.49 10.89
N PHE A 49 -3.58 5.84 10.61
CA PHE A 49 -2.69 5.00 9.82
C PHE A 49 -2.32 3.73 10.60
N ASP A 50 -3.16 2.71 10.45
CA ASP A 50 -2.93 1.39 11.01
C ASP A 50 -2.38 0.46 9.92
N GLY A 51 -1.16 -0.05 10.14
CA GLY A 51 -0.50 -1.02 9.26
C GLY A 51 -1.31 -2.30 9.04
N ASN A 52 -2.26 -2.62 9.92
CA ASN A 52 -3.20 -3.73 9.74
C ASN A 52 -4.00 -3.59 8.43
N TRP A 53 -4.28 -2.37 7.97
CA TRP A 53 -4.96 -2.13 6.70
C TRP A 53 -4.17 -2.63 5.48
N LEU A 54 -2.83 -2.71 5.58
CA LEU A 54 -2.01 -3.25 4.50
C LEU A 54 -2.34 -4.72 4.23
N PHE A 55 -2.65 -5.46 5.29
CA PHE A 55 -2.96 -6.89 5.26
C PHE A 55 -4.46 -7.18 5.19
N LYS A 56 -5.31 -6.29 5.74
CA LYS A 56 -6.77 -6.43 5.71
C LYS A 56 -7.28 -6.61 4.29
N GLU A 57 -8.03 -7.67 4.05
CA GLU A 57 -8.63 -7.93 2.75
C GLU A 57 -9.99 -7.22 2.63
N ILE A 58 -10.33 -6.80 1.42
CA ILE A 58 -11.67 -6.27 1.10
C ILE A 58 -12.48 -7.49 0.68
N ASP A 59 -13.48 -7.89 1.48
CA ASP A 59 -14.42 -8.92 1.05
C ASP A 59 -15.44 -8.28 0.10
N MET A 60 -15.52 -8.81 -1.11
CA MET A 60 -16.50 -8.33 -2.10
C MET A 60 -17.94 -8.66 -1.68
N ASN A 61 -18.13 -9.64 -0.80
CA ASN A 61 -19.45 -10.00 -0.28
C ASN A 61 -20.01 -8.92 0.65
N ASP A 62 -19.15 -8.14 1.31
CA ASP A 62 -19.53 -7.02 2.17
C ASP A 62 -20.00 -5.79 1.36
N ILE A 63 -19.77 -5.79 0.04
CA ILE A 63 -20.18 -4.72 -0.86
C ILE A 63 -21.58 -5.05 -1.43
N PRO A 64 -22.52 -4.08 -1.47
CA PRO A 64 -23.83 -4.26 -2.09
C PRO A 64 -23.74 -4.78 -3.52
N GLU A 65 -24.58 -5.73 -3.91
CA GLU A 65 -24.51 -6.42 -5.22
C GLU A 65 -24.59 -5.47 -6.43
N ASP A 66 -25.37 -4.40 -6.30
CA ASP A 66 -25.52 -3.35 -7.30
C ASP A 66 -24.24 -2.52 -7.51
N GLU A 67 -23.36 -2.47 -6.52
CA GLU A 67 -22.11 -1.70 -6.57
C GLU A 67 -20.87 -2.55 -6.86
N ARG A 68 -20.96 -3.89 -6.73
CA ARG A 68 -19.82 -4.82 -6.96
C ARG A 68 -19.23 -4.71 -8.36
N ASN A 69 -20.05 -4.39 -9.36
CA ASN A 69 -19.64 -4.26 -10.75
C ASN A 69 -19.40 -2.80 -11.17
N GLU A 70 -19.37 -1.86 -10.21
CA GLU A 70 -19.06 -0.48 -10.52
C GLU A 70 -17.63 -0.38 -11.06
N LYS A 71 -17.48 0.22 -12.24
CA LYS A 71 -16.18 0.38 -12.90
C LYS A 71 -15.15 1.08 -12.01
N SER A 72 -15.57 2.09 -11.25
CA SER A 72 -14.73 2.83 -10.29
C SER A 72 -14.14 1.92 -9.20
N LEU A 73 -14.95 1.01 -8.65
CA LEU A 73 -14.51 0.04 -7.65
C LEU A 73 -13.47 -0.93 -8.22
N LEU A 74 -13.75 -1.50 -9.40
CA LEU A 74 -12.87 -2.45 -10.07
C LEU A 74 -11.51 -1.82 -10.43
N GLU A 75 -11.50 -0.57 -10.89
CA GLU A 75 -10.27 0.18 -11.17
C GLU A 75 -9.44 0.42 -9.91
N LYS A 76 -10.08 0.73 -8.77
CA LYS A 76 -9.39 0.89 -7.48
C LYS A 76 -8.79 -0.43 -6.99
N LEU A 77 -9.53 -1.53 -7.12
CA LEU A 77 -9.04 -2.87 -6.77
C LEU A 77 -7.86 -3.31 -7.65
N ASP A 78 -7.94 -3.10 -8.96
CA ASP A 78 -6.84 -3.36 -9.90
C ASP A 78 -5.60 -2.52 -9.55
N ARG A 79 -5.80 -1.24 -9.18
CA ARG A 79 -4.71 -0.37 -8.72
C ARG A 79 -4.07 -0.88 -7.43
N ILE A 80 -4.86 -1.37 -6.47
CA ILE A 80 -4.32 -2.00 -5.24
C ILE A 80 -3.47 -3.23 -5.59
N LEU A 81 -3.94 -4.08 -6.50
CA LEU A 81 -3.18 -5.27 -6.94
C LEU A 81 -1.85 -4.89 -7.59
N LYS A 82 -1.87 -3.90 -8.49
CA LYS A 82 -0.65 -3.37 -9.14
C LYS A 82 0.32 -2.79 -8.11
N LEU A 83 -0.16 -2.01 -7.16
CA LEU A 83 0.67 -1.45 -6.09
C LEU A 83 1.25 -2.55 -5.18
N LYS A 84 0.48 -3.58 -4.82
CA LYS A 84 1.00 -4.74 -4.07
C LYS A 84 2.13 -5.43 -4.83
N LYS A 85 1.97 -5.62 -6.14
CA LYS A 85 3.03 -6.21 -6.99
C LYS A 85 4.29 -5.34 -6.99
N ILE A 86 4.14 -4.02 -7.13
CA ILE A 86 5.27 -3.08 -7.06
C ILE A 86 5.94 -3.14 -5.68
N LEU A 87 5.15 -3.18 -4.60
CA LEU A 87 5.67 -3.28 -3.23
C LEU A 87 6.52 -4.55 -3.05
N TYR A 88 6.06 -5.70 -3.53
CA TYR A 88 6.84 -6.94 -3.46
C TYR A 88 8.14 -6.87 -4.26
N VAL A 89 8.11 -6.25 -5.44
CA VAL A 89 9.32 -6.03 -6.25
C VAL A 89 10.30 -5.11 -5.52
N LEU A 90 9.81 -4.01 -4.92
CA LEU A 90 10.64 -3.09 -4.15
C LEU A 90 11.29 -3.78 -2.93
N LEU A 91 10.52 -4.59 -2.21
CA LEU A 91 11.03 -5.37 -1.08
C LEU A 91 12.11 -6.37 -1.54
N PHE A 92 11.86 -7.08 -2.64
CA PHE A 92 12.82 -8.02 -3.21
C PHE A 92 14.12 -7.32 -3.67
N LEU A 93 14.01 -6.18 -4.36
CA LEU A 93 15.17 -5.39 -4.77
C LEU A 93 15.95 -4.84 -3.57
N SER A 94 15.25 -4.43 -2.50
CA SER A 94 15.90 -3.96 -1.27
C SER A 94 16.71 -5.08 -0.60
N LEU A 95 16.21 -6.32 -0.61
CA LEU A 95 16.91 -7.50 -0.12
C LEU A 95 18.17 -7.77 -0.93
N ILE A 96 18.07 -7.77 -2.27
CA ILE A 96 19.22 -7.94 -3.16
C ILE A 96 20.27 -6.86 -2.88
N PHE A 97 19.84 -5.60 -2.79
CA PHE A 97 20.72 -4.47 -2.52
C PHE A 97 21.49 -4.63 -1.20
N LEU A 98 20.82 -5.04 -0.13
CA LEU A 98 21.44 -5.32 1.17
C LEU A 98 22.44 -6.48 1.10
N ILE A 99 22.12 -7.56 0.38
CA ILE A 99 23.02 -8.71 0.19
C ILE A 99 24.26 -8.27 -0.60
N SER A 100 24.09 -7.55 -1.71
CA SER A 100 25.20 -7.06 -2.53
C SER A 100 26.16 -6.19 -1.73
N VAL A 101 25.63 -5.31 -0.87
CA VAL A 101 26.46 -4.45 0.00
C VAL A 101 27.27 -5.28 0.99
N LYS A 102 26.65 -6.30 1.61
CA LYS A 102 27.34 -7.24 2.50
C LYS A 102 28.44 -8.03 1.78
N VAL A 103 28.17 -8.52 0.57
CA VAL A 103 29.13 -9.29 -0.24
C VAL A 103 30.31 -8.43 -0.68
N MET A 104 30.05 -7.19 -1.13
CA MET A 104 31.09 -6.27 -1.58
C MET A 104 31.94 -5.69 -0.42
N LYS A 105 31.68 -6.09 0.83
CA LYS A 105 32.30 -5.52 2.05
C LYS A 105 32.27 -3.98 2.03
N ILE A 106 31.17 -3.39 1.54
CA ILE A 106 30.93 -1.94 1.64
C ILE A 106 30.36 -1.66 3.04
N VAL A 107 31.00 -2.22 4.07
CA VAL A 107 30.89 -1.96 5.51
C VAL A 107 32.18 -2.45 6.13
#